data_AF-A0A5E6N3F6-F1
#
_entry.id   AF-A0A5E6N3F6-F1
#
_cell.length_a   1.000
_cell.length_b   1.000
_cell.length_c   1.000
_cell.angle_alpha   90.00
_cell.angle_beta   90.00
_cell.angle_gamma   90.00
#
_symmetry.space_group_name_H-M   'P 1'
#
loop_
_entity.id
_entity.type
_entity.pdbx_description
1 polymer ?
#
loop_
_entity_poly.entity_id
_entity_poly.type
_entity_poly.pdbx_seq_one_letter_code
_entity_poly.pdbx_strand_id
1 'polypeptide(L)' 'MKKANDYSGDSVSSAGDVNGDGLDDLIVGAVYADPNGNSSGKSYVVLVKPTTVPLI' A
#
# COMPACT_ATOMS: atom_id res chain seq x y z
N MET A 1 5.94 -14.70 4.14
CA MET A 1 5.99 -14.54 5.61
C MET A 1 6.42 -13.11 5.91
N LYS A 2 5.71 -12.35 6.75
CA LYS A 2 6.12 -10.99 7.14
C LYS A 2 7.34 -11.11 8.06
N LYS A 3 8.48 -10.51 7.71
CA LYS A 3 9.65 -10.52 8.59
C LYS A 3 9.60 -9.31 9.52
N ALA A 4 10.22 -9.44 10.69
CA ALA A 4 10.56 -8.27 11.47
C ALA A 4 11.51 -7.39 10.64
N ASN A 5 11.34 -6.07 10.69
CA ASN A 5 12.18 -5.10 9.99
C ASN A 5 12.02 -5.01 8.46
N ASP A 6 10.86 -5.37 7.90
CA ASP A 6 10.55 -5.06 6.48
C ASP A 6 10.40 -3.54 6.21
N TYR A 7 10.22 -2.74 7.27
CA TYR A 7 10.00 -1.29 7.23
C TYR A 7 8.83 -0.93 6.31
N SER A 8 7.73 -1.69 6.42
CA SER A 8 6.50 -1.36 5.71
C SER A 8 5.97 -0.01 6.17
N GLY A 9 5.67 0.89 5.23
CA GLY A 9 5.28 2.26 5.54
C GLY A 9 6.45 3.24 5.62
N ASP A 10 7.67 2.83 5.26
CA ASP A 10 8.85 3.72 5.21
C ASP A 10 8.65 4.91 4.26
N SER A 11 7.91 4.69 3.17
CA SER A 11 7.48 5.75 2.25
C SER A 11 6.02 5.56 1.83
N VAL A 12 5.34 6.69 1.64
CA VAL A 12 3.95 6.77 1.16
C VAL A 12 3.83 7.91 0.15
N SER A 13 3.11 7.69 -0.95
CA SER A 13 2.76 8.70 -1.96
C SER A 13 1.35 8.46 -2.49
N SER A 14 0.76 9.48 -3.12
CA SER A 14 -0.42 9.28 -3.98
C SER A 14 -0.06 8.36 -5.16
N ALA A 15 -0.96 7.46 -5.50
CA ALA A 15 -0.90 6.59 -6.67
C ALA A 15 -1.89 6.99 -7.78
N GLY A 16 -2.78 7.96 -7.52
CA GLY A 16 -3.97 8.24 -8.33
C GLY A 16 -5.04 7.15 -8.17
N ASP A 17 -6.17 7.29 -8.85
CA ASP A 17 -7.23 6.27 -8.89
C ASP A 17 -6.79 5.06 -9.74
N VAL A 18 -6.34 3.98 -9.08
CA VAL A 18 -5.78 2.80 -9.76
C VAL A 18 -6.88 1.82 -10.19
N ASN A 19 -8.01 1.79 -9.48
CA ASN A 19 -9.08 0.82 -9.72
C ASN A 19 -10.30 1.40 -10.47
N GLY A 20 -10.35 2.72 -10.70
CA GLY A 20 -11.41 3.42 -11.42
C GLY A 20 -12.65 3.73 -10.58
N ASP A 21 -12.53 3.84 -9.25
CA ASP A 21 -13.67 4.11 -8.35
C ASP A 21 -13.88 5.60 -8.03
N GLY A 22 -13.02 6.47 -8.57
CA GLY A 22 -13.10 7.91 -8.42
C GLY A 22 -12.42 8.45 -7.17
N LEU A 23 -11.68 7.63 -6.41
CA LEU A 23 -10.84 8.06 -5.29
C LEU A 23 -9.35 7.81 -5.59
N ASP A 24 -8.49 8.77 -5.21
CA ASP A 24 -7.04 8.57 -5.30
C ASP A 24 -6.58 7.51 -4.29
N ASP A 25 -5.84 6.51 -4.80
CA ASP A 25 -5.22 5.44 -4.02
C ASP A 25 -3.83 5.83 -3.51
N LEU A 26 -3.27 4.98 -2.64
CA LEU A 26 -1.94 5.16 -2.06
C LEU A 26 -0.97 4.07 -2.54
N ILE A 27 0.29 4.45 -2.75
CA ILE A 27 1.41 3.51 -2.86
C ILE A 27 2.26 3.55 -1.59
N VAL A 28 2.56 2.38 -1.04
CA VAL A 28 3.30 2.20 0.21
C VAL A 28 4.52 1.32 -0.01
N GLY A 29 5.69 1.80 0.39
CA GLY A 29 6.96 1.08 0.30
C GLY A 29 7.28 0.26 1.55
N ALA A 30 7.95 -0.88 1.36
CA ALA A 30 8.61 -1.69 2.38
C ALA A 30 10.04 -1.96 1.89
N VAL A 31 10.95 -1.03 2.18
CA VAL A 31 12.29 -0.96 1.56
C VAL A 31 13.16 -2.19 1.86
N TYR A 32 12.98 -2.82 3.02
CA TYR A 32 13.76 -4.00 3.43
C TYR A 32 12.98 -5.31 3.31
N ALA A 33 11.82 -5.32 2.64
CA ALA A 33 11.13 -6.57 2.35
C ALA A 33 11.96 -7.45 1.40
N ASP A 34 11.91 -8.76 1.61
CA ASP A 34 12.72 -9.75 0.87
C ASP A 34 11.90 -10.67 -0.08
N PRO A 35 10.93 -10.21 -0.90
CA PRO A 35 10.16 -11.12 -1.74
C PRO A 35 11.00 -11.84 -2.80
N ASN A 36 12.11 -11.24 -3.26
CA ASN A 36 12.94 -11.75 -4.35
C ASN A 36 14.45 -11.77 -4.04
N GLY A 37 14.84 -11.71 -2.76
CA GLY A 37 16.23 -11.61 -2.33
C GLY A 37 16.40 -10.58 -1.21
N ASN A 38 17.63 -10.47 -0.67
CA ASN A 38 17.91 -9.57 0.45
C ASN A 38 17.62 -8.11 0.11
N SER A 39 16.75 -7.46 0.88
CA SER A 39 16.29 -6.08 0.76
C SER A 39 15.86 -5.71 -0.66
N SER A 40 15.24 -6.67 -1.38
CA SER A 40 14.76 -6.42 -2.76
C SER A 40 13.60 -5.42 -2.81
N GLY A 41 13.03 -5.10 -1.66
CA GLY A 41 11.92 -4.18 -1.51
C GLY A 41 10.59 -4.79 -1.93
N LYS A 42 9.52 -4.16 -1.46
CA LYS A 42 8.16 -4.43 -1.93
C LYS A 42 7.34 -3.16 -1.88
N SER A 43 6.45 -3.00 -2.86
CA SER A 43 5.46 -1.93 -2.86
C SER A 43 4.05 -2.52 -2.84
N TYR A 44 3.14 -1.81 -2.19
CA TYR A 44 1.72 -2.14 -2.12
C TYR A 44 0.91 -0.97 -2.64
N VAL A 45 -0.11 -1.25 -3.44
CA VAL A 45 -1.19 -0.29 -3.70
C VAL A 45 -2.28 -0.55 -2.67
N VAL A 46 -2.67 0.50 -1.95
CA VAL A 46 -3.77 0.47 -0.98
C VAL A 46 -4.96 1.16 -1.63
N LEU A 47 -5.99 0.37 -1.94
CA LEU A 47 -7.23 0.88 -2.52
C LEU A 47 -8.03 1.60 -1.45
N VAL A 48 -8.28 2.90 -1.65
CA VAL A 48 -9.14 3.69 -0.76
C VAL A 48 -10.58 3.37 -1.11
N LYS A 49 -11.46 3.32 -0.10
CA LYS A 49 -12.90 3.16 -0.33
C LYS A 49 -13.69 4.17 0.47
N PRO A 50 -14.79 4.71 -0.10
CA PRO A 50 -15.68 5.55 0.66
C PRO A 50 -16.29 4.70 1.77
N THR A 51 -16.21 5.20 2.99
CA THR A 51 -16.97 4.60 4.08
C THR A 51 -18.43 4.98 3.88
N THR A 52 -19.23 4.07 3.35
CA THR A 52 -20.67 4.23 3.34
C THR A 52 -21.19 3.89 4.74
N VAL A 53 -21.56 4.91 5.50
CA VAL A 53 -22.39 4.68 6.68
C VAL A 53 -23.77 4.26 6.16
N PRO A 54 -24.30 3.07 6.51
CA PRO A 54 -25.66 2.73 6.18
C PRO A 54 -26.58 3.76 6.84
N LEU A 55 -27.26 4.56 6.04
CA LEU A 55 -28.39 5.33 6.53
C LEU A 55 -29.46 4.32 6.93
N ILE A 56 -29.78 4.28 8.21
CA ILE A 56 -30.98 3.63 8.74
C ILE A 56 -32.22 4.04 7.93
#